data_AF-A0A925WIE3-F1
#
_entry.id   AF-A0A925WIE3-F1
#
_cell.length_a   1.000
_cell.length_b   1.000
_cell.length_c   1.000
_cell.angle_alpha   90.00
_cell.angle_beta   90.00
_cell.angle_gamma   90.00
#
_symmetry.space_group_name_H-M   'P 1'
#
loop_
_entity.id
_entity.type
_entity.pdbx_description
1 polymer ?
#
loop_
_entity_poly.entity_id
_entity_poly.type
_entity_poly.pdbx_seq_one_letter_code
_entity_poly.pdbx_strand_id
1 'polypeptide(L)'
;MNSETTDCSSCGSKTAYATAIFGAFLIVAGLVWAMRHYTQVQPVNANRAAERSKAFTEMRAAETEALNNVGWIDPGKGIVRLRVQDAMKLVEQQWGKDPAAARKEMIARVEKANAVPPAAPVQPSQFE
;
A
#
# COMPACT_ATOMS: atom_id res chain seq x y z
N MET A 1 23.41 65.79 14.46
CA MET A 1 23.76 64.87 13.36
C MET A 1 22.55 63.97 13.10
N ASN A 2 21.77 64.40 12.12
CA ASN A 2 20.96 63.64 11.15
C ASN A 2 20.16 62.45 11.69
N SER A 3 18.96 62.73 12.20
CA SER A 3 17.86 61.76 12.22
C SER A 3 17.28 61.66 10.81
N GLU A 4 17.64 60.61 10.07
CA GLU A 4 16.95 60.25 8.83
C GLU A 4 15.52 59.80 9.16
N THR A 5 14.59 60.75 9.10
CA THR A 5 13.16 60.47 8.97
C THR A 5 12.96 59.83 7.60
N THR A 6 13.02 58.50 7.55
CA THR A 6 12.66 57.74 6.35
C THR A 6 11.15 57.85 6.18
N ASP A 7 10.72 58.78 5.31
CA ASP A 7 9.35 58.91 4.84
C ASP A 7 8.91 57.60 4.16
N CYS A 8 8.30 56.70 4.92
CA CYS A 8 7.79 55.42 4.44
C CYS A 8 6.35 55.53 3.89
N SER A 9 6.04 56.61 3.16
CA SER A 9 4.73 56.77 2.49
C SER A 9 4.52 55.74 1.37
N SER A 10 5.60 55.33 0.69
CA SER A 10 5.54 54.28 -0.34
C SER A 10 5.48 52.85 0.22
N CYS A 11 5.88 52.67 1.49
CA CYS A 11 5.85 51.35 2.14
C CYS A 11 4.40 50.99 2.51
N GLY A 12 3.62 51.96 3.01
CA GLY A 12 2.20 51.79 3.29
C GLY A 12 1.34 51.54 2.05
N SER A 13 1.66 52.16 0.91
CA SER A 13 0.93 51.91 -0.34
C SER A 13 1.23 50.52 -0.90
N LYS A 14 2.50 50.08 -0.89
CA LYS A 14 2.89 48.74 -1.35
C LYS A 14 2.27 47.63 -0.49
N THR A 15 2.22 47.79 0.83
CA THR A 15 1.55 46.82 1.71
C THR A 15 0.04 46.83 1.49
N ALA A 16 -0.58 48.00 1.26
CA ALA A 16 -2.01 48.08 0.90
C ALA A 16 -2.33 47.41 -0.44
N TYR A 17 -1.47 47.56 -1.46
CA TYR A 17 -1.64 46.84 -2.73
C TYR A 17 -1.43 45.34 -2.55
N ALA A 18 -0.43 44.91 -1.77
CA ALA A 18 -0.21 43.50 -1.48
C ALA A 18 -1.43 42.88 -0.77
N THR A 19 -1.97 43.53 0.26
CA THR A 19 -3.17 43.04 0.97
C THR A 19 -4.41 43.05 0.08
N ALA A 20 -4.59 44.04 -0.78
CA ALA A 20 -5.68 44.07 -1.74
C ALA A 20 -5.59 42.92 -2.76
N ILE A 21 -4.38 42.65 -3.27
CA ILE A 21 -4.13 41.54 -4.20
C ILE A 21 -4.40 40.19 -3.50
N PHE A 22 -3.85 39.98 -2.31
CA PHE A 22 -4.11 38.76 -1.53
C PHE A 22 -5.60 38.60 -1.19
N GLY A 23 -6.27 39.69 -0.80
CA GLY A 23 -7.71 39.70 -0.53
C GLY A 23 -8.52 39.30 -1.76
N ALA A 24 -8.21 39.86 -2.93
CA ALA A 24 -8.87 39.51 -4.18
C ALA A 24 -8.66 38.03 -4.54
N PHE A 25 -7.44 37.51 -4.41
CA PHE A 25 -7.17 36.09 -4.65
C PHE A 25 -7.90 35.17 -3.65
N LEU A 26 -7.98 35.55 -2.38
CA LEU A 26 -8.72 34.78 -1.37
C LEU A 26 -10.23 34.77 -1.64
N ILE A 27 -10.80 35.90 -2.06
CA ILE A 27 -12.21 35.98 -2.46
C ILE A 27 -12.48 35.06 -3.65
N VAL A 28 -11.63 35.12 -4.69
CA VAL A 28 -11.77 34.25 -5.87
C VAL A 28 -11.60 32.78 -5.49
N ALA A 29 -10.61 32.43 -4.66
CA ALA A 29 -10.39 31.07 -4.19
C ALA A 29 -11.59 30.54 -3.38
N GLY A 30 -12.16 31.38 -2.50
CA GLY A 30 -13.36 31.07 -1.73
C GLY A 30 -14.59 30.84 -2.62
N LEU A 31 -14.78 31.68 -3.64
CA LEU A 31 -15.87 31.52 -4.62
C LEU A 31 -15.71 30.23 -5.44
N VAL A 32 -14.49 29.91 -5.89
CA VAL A 32 -14.21 28.66 -6.62
C VAL A 32 -14.45 27.44 -5.72
N TRP A 33 -14.04 27.51 -4.45
CA TRP A 33 -14.29 26.44 -3.48
C TRP A 33 -15.79 26.22 -3.24
N ALA A 34 -16.54 27.30 -3.01
CA ALA A 34 -17.99 27.25 -2.86
C ALA A 34 -18.66 26.69 -4.13
N MET A 35 -18.29 27.20 -5.30
CA MET A 35 -18.82 26.70 -6.58
C MET A 35 -18.53 25.21 -6.74
N ARG A 36 -17.31 24.74 -6.45
CA ARG A 36 -16.97 23.32 -6.50
C ARG A 36 -17.78 22.50 -5.52
N HIS A 37 -18.01 22.99 -4.30
CA HIS A 37 -18.82 22.29 -3.32
C HIS A 37 -20.29 22.12 -3.77
N TYR A 38 -20.89 23.17 -4.33
CA TYR A 38 -22.28 23.14 -4.79
C TYR A 38 -22.51 22.48 -6.15
N THR A 39 -21.49 22.44 -7.02
CA THR A 39 -21.60 21.85 -8.37
C THR A 39 -21.10 20.42 -8.47
N GLN A 40 -20.39 19.92 -7.44
CA GLN A 40 -19.99 18.52 -7.40
C GLN A 40 -21.19 17.61 -7.13
N VAL A 41 -21.67 16.98 -8.20
CA VAL A 41 -22.68 15.92 -8.13
C VAL A 41 -22.09 14.75 -7.33
N GLN A 42 -22.89 14.18 -6.41
CA GLN A 42 -22.51 12.98 -5.67
C GLN A 42 -22.01 11.91 -6.65
N PRO A 43 -20.78 11.40 -6.49
CA PRO A 43 -20.26 10.41 -7.41
C PRO A 43 -21.12 9.15 -7.32
N VAL A 44 -21.67 8.71 -8.46
CA VAL A 44 -22.58 7.55 -8.56
C VAL A 44 -21.95 6.28 -7.96
N ASN A 45 -20.62 6.24 -7.87
CA ASN A 45 -19.84 5.14 -7.32
C ASN A 45 -19.24 5.43 -5.93
N ALA A 46 -19.65 6.49 -5.23
CA ALA A 46 -19.14 6.85 -3.89
C ALA A 46 -19.15 5.66 -2.93
N ASN A 47 -20.27 4.94 -2.88
CA ASN A 47 -20.45 3.77 -2.03
C ASN A 47 -19.48 2.63 -2.41
N ARG A 48 -19.34 2.34 -3.71
CA ARG A 48 -18.39 1.32 -4.20
C ARG A 48 -16.93 1.72 -3.99
N ALA A 49 -16.62 3.01 -4.08
CA ALA A 49 -15.29 3.51 -3.78
C ALA A 49 -14.96 3.35 -2.30
N ALA A 50 -15.92 3.59 -1.41
CA ALA A 50 -15.79 3.37 0.03
C ALA A 50 -15.69 1.87 0.38
N GLU A 51 -16.41 0.99 -0.31
CA GLU A 51 -16.26 -0.47 -0.15
C GLU A 51 -14.86 -0.94 -0.57
N ARG A 52 -14.37 -0.47 -1.72
CA ARG A 52 -13.01 -0.82 -2.19
C ARG A 52 -11.93 -0.30 -1.28
N SER A 53 -12.07 0.91 -0.74
CA SER A 53 -11.06 1.46 0.18
C SER A 53 -10.99 0.66 1.48
N LYS A 54 -12.14 0.24 2.03
CA LYS A 54 -12.21 -0.65 3.19
C LYS A 54 -11.57 -2.02 2.89
N ALA A 55 -11.98 -2.66 1.80
CA ALA A 55 -11.40 -3.95 1.40
C ALA A 55 -9.88 -3.85 1.18
N PHE A 56 -9.41 -2.74 0.61
CA PHE A 56 -7.98 -2.50 0.43
C PHE A 56 -7.23 -2.36 1.76
N THR A 57 -7.81 -1.67 2.75
CA THR A 57 -7.20 -1.57 4.08
C THR A 57 -7.12 -2.91 4.79
N GLU A 58 -8.14 -3.75 4.65
CA GLU A 58 -8.16 -5.11 5.21
C GLU A 58 -7.11 -6.00 4.53
N MET A 59 -7.02 -5.95 3.19
CA MET A 59 -5.97 -6.65 2.44
C MET A 59 -4.57 -6.20 2.86
N ARG A 60 -4.34 -4.89 2.99
CA ARG A 60 -3.05 -4.35 3.45
C ARG A 60 -2.71 -4.75 4.88
N ALA A 61 -3.71 -4.83 5.77
CA ALA A 61 -3.50 -5.31 7.13
C ALA A 61 -3.10 -6.79 7.13
N ALA A 62 -3.80 -7.63 6.37
CA ALA A 62 -3.48 -9.05 6.22
C ALA A 62 -2.10 -9.27 5.57
N GLU A 63 -1.73 -8.48 4.57
CA GLU A 63 -0.39 -8.50 3.96
C GLU A 63 0.70 -8.08 4.95
N THR A 64 0.44 -7.08 5.78
CA THR A 64 1.39 -6.60 6.80
C THR A 64 1.59 -7.67 7.88
N GLU A 65 0.51 -8.30 8.33
CA GLU A 65 0.59 -9.44 9.26
C GLU A 65 1.35 -10.61 8.61
N ALA A 66 1.08 -10.87 7.33
CA ALA A 66 1.72 -11.93 6.58
C ALA A 66 3.22 -11.75 6.39
N LEU A 67 3.66 -10.52 6.15
CA LEU A 67 5.06 -10.19 5.93
C LEU A 67 5.87 -10.26 7.24
N ASN A 68 5.24 -9.88 8.35
CA ASN A 68 5.91 -9.74 9.65
C ASN A 68 5.79 -10.97 10.55
N ASN A 69 4.92 -11.93 10.21
CA ASN A 69 4.70 -13.13 11.01
C ASN A 69 4.86 -14.40 10.19
N VAL A 70 5.41 -15.41 10.86
CA VAL A 70 5.46 -16.78 10.35
C VAL A 70 4.07 -17.39 10.46
N GLY A 71 3.62 -18.08 9.41
CA GLY A 71 2.28 -18.69 9.40
C GLY A 71 2.17 -19.86 8.43
N TRP A 72 1.22 -20.76 8.67
CA TRP A 72 0.97 -21.90 7.80
C TRP A 72 0.33 -21.46 6.47
N ILE A 73 0.82 -22.01 5.36
CA ILE A 73 0.19 -21.87 4.04
C ILE A 73 -0.62 -23.13 3.73
N ASP A 74 0.00 -24.30 3.88
CA ASP A 74 -0.64 -25.59 3.70
C ASP A 74 -0.11 -26.57 4.76
N PRO A 75 -0.88 -26.84 5.82
CA PRO A 75 -0.46 -27.76 6.87
C PRO A 75 -0.39 -29.21 6.39
N GLY A 76 -1.20 -29.61 5.41
CA GLY A 76 -1.20 -30.97 4.85
C GLY A 76 0.09 -31.29 4.10
N LYS A 77 0.69 -30.27 3.49
CA LYS A 77 1.99 -30.38 2.80
C LYS A 77 3.19 -29.94 3.64
N GLY A 78 2.95 -29.44 4.86
CA GLY A 78 4.01 -28.90 5.72
C GLY A 78 4.59 -27.57 5.23
N ILE A 79 3.84 -26.77 4.48
CA ILE A 79 4.30 -25.52 3.87
C ILE A 79 3.99 -24.34 4.79
N VAL A 80 5.04 -23.60 5.15
CA VAL A 80 5.00 -22.45 6.05
C VAL A 80 5.53 -21.22 5.33
N ARG A 81 4.87 -20.07 5.53
CA ARG A 81 5.36 -18.75 5.16
C ARG A 81 6.39 -18.30 6.20
N LEU A 82 7.59 -18.00 5.73
CA LEU A 82 8.64 -17.39 6.54
C LEU A 82 8.68 -15.88 6.32
N ARG A 83 9.16 -15.15 7.34
CA ARG A 83 9.52 -13.74 7.19
C ARG A 83 10.72 -13.63 6.26
N VAL A 84 10.78 -12.55 5.50
CA VAL A 84 11.84 -12.36 4.50
C VAL A 84 13.23 -12.42 5.13
N GLN A 85 13.41 -11.84 6.32
CA GLN A 85 14.70 -11.82 7.02
C GLN A 85 15.15 -13.22 7.44
N ASP A 86 14.22 -14.07 7.87
CA ASP A 86 14.52 -15.45 8.27
C ASP A 86 14.83 -16.31 7.04
N ALA A 87 14.08 -16.10 5.95
CA ALA A 87 14.35 -16.75 4.67
C ALA A 87 15.74 -16.39 4.14
N MET A 88 16.12 -15.11 4.15
CA MET A 88 17.44 -14.65 3.69
C MET A 88 18.58 -15.29 4.48
N LYS A 89 18.47 -15.36 5.82
CA LYS A 89 19.47 -16.03 6.66
C LYS A 89 19.61 -17.52 6.32
N LEU A 90 18.50 -18.21 6.06
CA LEU A 90 18.53 -19.62 5.65
C LEU A 90 19.22 -19.78 4.29
N VAL A 91 18.97 -18.88 3.34
CA VAL A 91 19.65 -18.91 2.04
C VAL A 91 21.15 -18.68 2.22
N GLU A 92 21.57 -17.69 3.00
CA GLU A 92 22.99 -17.45 3.29
C GLU A 92 23.66 -18.68 3.91
N GLN A 93 22.99 -19.34 4.86
CA GLN A 93 23.50 -20.55 5.51
C GLN A 93 23.64 -21.74 4.56
N GLN A 94 22.65 -21.95 3.69
CA GLN A 94 22.61 -23.11 2.78
C GLN A 94 23.49 -22.89 1.55
N TRP A 95 23.35 -21.74 0.88
CA TRP A 95 24.05 -21.44 -0.37
C TRP A 95 25.48 -20.93 -0.17
N GLY A 96 25.80 -20.34 0.99
CA GLY A 96 27.14 -19.83 1.28
C GLY A 96 28.20 -20.93 1.45
N LYS A 97 27.80 -22.18 1.72
CA LYS A 97 28.71 -23.32 1.89
C LYS A 97 28.88 -24.14 0.61
N ASP A 98 27.77 -24.68 0.08
CA ASP A 98 27.76 -25.47 -1.15
C ASP A 98 26.48 -25.17 -1.96
N PRO A 99 26.59 -24.36 -3.02
CA PRO A 99 25.44 -23.98 -3.82
C PRO A 99 24.87 -25.15 -4.63
N ALA A 100 25.70 -26.14 -5.00
CA ALA A 100 25.24 -27.28 -5.77
C ALA A 100 24.40 -28.24 -4.92
N ALA A 101 24.83 -28.50 -3.67
CA ALA A 101 24.03 -29.26 -2.71
C ALA A 101 22.73 -28.53 -2.34
N ALA A 102 22.79 -27.23 -2.08
CA ALA A 102 21.61 -26.45 -1.73
C ALA A 102 20.56 -26.40 -2.85
N ARG A 103 20.98 -26.31 -4.13
CA ARG A 103 20.06 -26.42 -5.26
C ARG A 103 19.38 -27.79 -5.32
N LYS A 104 20.11 -28.89 -5.08
CA LYS A 104 19.52 -30.24 -5.08
C LYS A 104 18.46 -30.39 -3.98
N GLU A 105 18.77 -29.93 -2.77
CA GLU A 105 17.81 -29.95 -1.65
C GLU A 105 16.57 -29.09 -1.97
N MET A 106 16.76 -27.91 -2.56
CA MET A 106 15.66 -27.04 -2.98
C MET A 106 14.75 -27.74 -4.00
N ILE A 107 15.32 -28.39 -5.03
CA ILE A 107 14.54 -29.12 -6.04
C ILE A 107 13.72 -30.24 -5.37
N ALA A 108 14.34 -31.05 -4.50
CA ALA A 108 13.63 -32.12 -3.79
C ALA A 108 12.48 -31.60 -2.92
N ARG A 109 12.66 -30.45 -2.26
CA ARG A 109 11.59 -29.80 -1.47
C ARG A 109 10.45 -29.28 -2.34
N VAL A 110 10.78 -28.70 -3.50
CA VAL A 110 9.79 -28.22 -4.47
C VAL A 110 8.98 -29.38 -5.07
N GLU A 111 9.63 -30.48 -5.42
CA GLU A 111 8.95 -31.68 -5.90
C GLU A 111 7.97 -32.24 -4.86
N LYS A 112 8.38 -32.30 -3.59
CA LYS A 112 7.48 -32.73 -2.50
C LYS A 112 6.28 -31.81 -2.32
N ALA A 113 6.47 -30.49 -2.43
CA ALA A 113 5.38 -29.52 -2.29
C ALA A 113 4.38 -29.57 -3.47
N ASN A 114 4.87 -29.88 -4.67
CA ASN A 114 4.08 -29.92 -5.90
C ASN A 114 3.57 -31.32 -6.27
N ALA A 115 3.86 -32.34 -5.47
CA ALA A 115 3.31 -33.66 -5.66
C ALA A 115 1.77 -33.59 -5.73
N VAL A 116 1.21 -34.08 -6.84
CA VAL A 116 -0.24 -34.12 -7.05
C VAL A 116 -0.82 -35.18 -6.10
N PRO A 117 -1.83 -34.85 -5.27
CA PRO A 117 -2.49 -35.84 -4.43
C PRO A 117 -3.04 -36.99 -5.29
N PRO A 118 -3.01 -38.25 -4.81
CA PRO A 118 -3.63 -39.36 -5.52
C PRO A 118 -5.11 -39.05 -5.78
N ALA A 119 -5.57 -39.33 -7.01
CA ALA A 119 -6.96 -39.14 -7.38
C ALA A 119 -7.86 -39.88 -6.37
N ALA A 120 -8.89 -39.20 -5.87
CA ALA A 120 -9.84 -39.82 -4.96
C ALA A 120 -10.41 -41.09 -5.60
N PRO A 121 -10.58 -42.19 -4.85
CA PRO A 121 -11.19 -43.40 -5.39
C PRO A 121 -12.54 -43.04 -5.98
N VAL A 122 -12.75 -43.40 -7.25
CA VAL A 122 -14.01 -43.21 -7.96
C VAL A 122 -15.06 -43.92 -7.13
N GLN A 123 -15.91 -43.17 -6.42
CA GLN A 123 -17.07 -43.76 -5.77
C GLN A 123 -17.90 -44.41 -6.89
N PRO A 124 -18.18 -45.72 -6.84
CA PRO A 124 -19.04 -46.34 -7.82
C PRO A 124 -20.38 -45.59 -7.80
N SER A 125 -20.80 -45.12 -8.97
CA SER A 125 -22.08 -44.41 -9.11
C SER A 125 -23.19 -45.29 -8.58
N GLN A 126 -24.11 -44.71 -7.81
CA GLN A 126 -25.22 -45.41 -7.16
C GLN A 126 -26.31 -45.90 -8.15
N PHE A 127 -25.98 -45.93 -9.45
CA PHE A 127 -26.89 -46.13 -10.57
C PHE A 127 -26.39 -47.17 -11.59
N GLU A 128 -25.42 -48.00 -11.22
CA GLU A 128 -25.11 -49.26 -11.92
C GLU A 128 -25.59 -50.47 -11.10
#